data_AF-A0A485BRI0-F1
#
_entry.id   AF-A0A485BRI0-F1
#
_cell.length_a   1.000
_cell.length_b   1.000
_cell.length_c   1.000
_cell.angle_alpha   90.00
_cell.angle_beta   90.00
_cell.angle_gamma   90.00
#
_symmetry.space_group_name_H-M   'P 1'
#
loop_
_entity.id
_entity.type
_entity.pdbx_description
1 polymer ?
#
loop_
_entity_poly.entity_id
_entity_poly.type
_entity_poly.pdbx_seq_one_letter_code
_entity_poly.pdbx_strand_id
1 'polypeptide(L)' 'MRLEVFCEDRLGLTRELLDLLVLRGIDLRGIDIDPIGRIYLNFAELEFANLAA' A
#
# COMPACT_ATOMS: atom_id res chain seq x y z
N MET A 1 8.89 2.85 6.21
CA MET A 1 8.19 1.64 6.67
C MET A 1 7.83 0.78 5.46
N ARG A 2 7.69 -0.54 5.61
CA ARG A 2 7.33 -1.45 4.51
C ARG A 2 6.10 -2.25 4.87
N LEU A 3 5.10 -2.25 3.99
CA LEU A 3 3.94 -3.14 4.07
C LEU A 3 3.99 -4.18 2.96
N GLU A 4 3.60 -5.39 3.31
CA GLU A 4 3.29 -6.47 2.37
C GLU A 4 1.79 -6.69 2.39
N VAL A 5 1.17 -6.56 1.22
CA VAL A 5 -0.26 -6.77 1.03
C VAL A 5 -0.44 -8.03 0.21
N PHE A 6 -1.20 -8.97 0.76
CA PHE A 6 -1.68 -10.15 0.05
C PHE A 6 -3.04 -9.83 -0.51
N CYS A 7 -3.22 -9.99 -1.82
CA CYS A 7 -4.47 -9.71 -2.50
C CYS A 7 -4.89 -10.90 -3.36
N GLU A 8 -6.19 -11.19 -3.36
CA GLU A 8 -6.80 -12.07 -4.35
C GLU A 8 -6.75 -11.39 -5.72
N ASP A 9 -6.60 -12.18 -6.79
CA ASP A 9 -6.30 -11.72 -8.15
C ASP A 9 -7.48 -10.95 -8.77
N ARG A 10 -7.71 -9.74 -8.26
CA ARG A 10 -8.80 -8.85 -8.62
C ARG A 10 -8.23 -7.66 -9.38
N LEU A 11 -8.64 -7.54 -10.63
CA LEU A 11 -8.35 -6.37 -11.46
C LEU A 11 -8.80 -5.08 -10.73
N GLY A 12 -7.87 -4.15 -10.54
CA GLY A 12 -8.14 -2.84 -9.94
C GLY A 12 -7.73 -2.68 -8.48
N LEU A 13 -7.35 -3.76 -7.78
CA LEU A 13 -7.03 -3.72 -6.35
C LEU A 13 -5.81 -2.82 -6.07
N THR A 14 -4.77 -2.86 -6.91
CA THR A 14 -3.62 -1.94 -6.81
C THR A 14 -4.04 -0.47 -6.90
N ARG A 15 -5.05 -0.16 -7.72
CA ARG A 15 -5.51 1.22 -7.91
C ARG A 15 -6.28 1.72 -6.71
N GLU A 16 -7.20 0.92 -6.19
CA GLU A 16 -7.94 1.23 -4.95
C GLU A 16 -6.97 1.46 -3.78
N LEU A 17 -5.90 0.67 -3.70
CA LEU A 17 -4.89 0.79 -2.66
C LEU A 17 -4.07 2.09 -2.79
N LEU A 18 -3.66 2.45 -4.01
CA LEU A 18 -2.98 3.72 -4.28
C LEU A 18 -3.88 4.93 -3.98
N ASP A 19 -5.15 4.87 -4.37
CA ASP A 19 -6.11 5.95 -4.06
C ASP A 19 -6.29 6.10 -2.55
N LEU A 20 -6.34 5.00 -1.79
CA LEU A 20 -6.41 5.04 -0.32
C LEU A 20 -5.17 5.69 0.31
N LEU A 21 -3.97 5.36 -0.18
CA LEU A 21 -2.72 5.94 0.29
C LEU A 21 -2.69 7.46 0.07
N VAL A 22 -3.11 7.92 -1.11
CA VAL A 22 -3.22 9.35 -1.43
C VAL A 22 -4.26 10.02 -0.55
N LEU A 23 -5.43 9.40 -0.35
CA LEU A 23 -6.51 9.94 0.47
C LEU A 23 -6.10 10.10 1.95
N ARG A 24 -5.24 9.21 2.45
CA ARG A 24 -4.67 9.28 3.80
C ARG A 24 -3.42 10.18 3.88
N GLY A 25 -2.95 10.76 2.78
CA GLY A 25 -1.77 11.62 2.74
C GLY A 25 -0.46 10.87 3.00
N ILE A 26 -0.40 9.58 2.64
CA ILE A 26 0.76 8.72 2.89
C ILE A 26 1.75 8.85 1.72
N ASP A 27 2.94 9.36 2.02
CA ASP A 27 4.00 9.52 1.03
C ASP A 27 4.63 8.16 0.65
N LEU A 28 4.20 7.64 -0.50
CA LEU A 28 4.74 6.42 -1.10
C LEU A 28 6.09 6.73 -1.76
N ARG A 29 7.12 5.99 -1.36
CA ARG A 29 8.48 6.06 -1.92
C ARG A 29 8.74 5.02 -2.99
N GLY A 30 8.04 3.89 -2.94
CA GLY A 30 8.19 2.82 -3.91
C GLY A 30 7.07 1.80 -3.81
N ILE A 31 6.81 1.13 -4.92
CA ILE A 31 5.87 0.02 -5.03
C ILE A 31 6.52 -1.09 -5.85
N ASP A 32 6.47 -2.31 -5.34
CA ASP A 32 6.82 -3.52 -6.09
C ASP A 32 5.60 -4.43 -6.16
N ILE A 33 5.29 -4.91 -7.35
CA ILE A 33 4.16 -5.81 -7.59
C ILE A 33 4.72 -7.16 -8.01
N ASP A 34 4.43 -8.18 -7.22
CA ASP A 34 4.77 -9.57 -7.50
C ASP A 34 3.59 -10.23 -8.24
N PRO A 35 3.82 -10.85 -9.41
CA PRO A 35 2.79 -11.61 -10.14
C PRO A 35 2.20 -12.79 -9.34
N ILE A 36 2.78 -13.16 -8.20
CA ILE A 36 2.21 -14.16 -7.26
C ILE A 36 1.05 -13.57 -6.43
N GLY A 37 0.66 -12.31 -6.67
CA GLY A 37 -0.45 -11.65 -5.96
C GLY A 37 0.00 -10.94 -4.68
N ARG A 38 1.25 -10.47 -4.64
CA ARG A 38 1.80 -9.72 -3.51
C ARG A 38 2.17 -8.32 -3.94
N ILE A 39 1.85 -7.34 -3.10
CA ILE A 39 2.21 -5.95 -3.33
C ILE A 39 3.05 -5.47 -2.16
N TYR A 40 4.24 -4.98 -2.46
CA TYR A 40 5.13 -4.36 -1.49
C TYR A 40 5.06 -2.86 -1.62
N LEU A 41 4.74 -2.19 -0.52
CA LEU A 41 4.63 -0.74 -0.45
C LEU A 41 5.73 -0.23 0.47
N ASN A 42 6.54 0.68 -0.06
CA ASN A 42 7.54 1.41 0.71
C ASN A 42 7.09 2.85 0.84
N PHE A 43 6.97 3.34 2.07
CA PHE A 43 6.49 4.68 2.37
C PHE A 43 7.32 5.33 3.47
N ALA A 44 7.19 6.65 3.57
CA ALA A 44 7.83 7.45 4.61
C ALA A 44 7.45 6.95 6.02
N GLU A 45 8.20 7.37 7.03
CA GLU A 45 7.89 7.01 8.40
C GLU A 45 6.52 7.57 8.79
N LEU A 46 5.61 6.67 9.18
CA LEU A 46 4.25 7.00 9.60
C LEU A 46 4.18 6.81 11.11
N GLU A 47 3.61 7.78 11.82
CA GLU A 47 3.29 7.57 13.23
C GLU A 47 2.27 6.43 13.36
N PHE A 48 2.53 5.50 14.28
CA PHE A 48 1.68 4.33 14.50
C PHE A 48 0.22 4.70 14.83
N ALA A 49 0.00 5.90 15.38
CA ALA A 49 -1.33 6.45 15.61
C ALA A 49 -2.19 6.55 14.34
N ASN A 50 -1.56 6.75 13.17
CA ASN A 50 -2.25 6.87 11.89
C ASN A 50 -2.70 5.52 11.31
N LEU A 51 -2.24 4.40 11.88
CA LEU A 51 -2.62 3.03 11.47
C LEU A 51 -3.83 2.48 12.23
N ALA A 52 -4.26 3.14 13.32
CA ALA A 52 -5.29 2.65 14.24
C ALA A 52 -6.71 3.20 13.97
N ALA A 53 -6.94 3.88 12.85
CA ALA A 53 -8.21 4.56 12.53
C ALA A 53 -8.91 4.03 11.28
#